data_AF-A0A6M0IKA3-F1
#
_entry.id   AF-A0A6M0IKA3-F1
#
_cell.length_a   1.000
_cell.length_b   1.000
_cell.length_c   1.000
_cell.angle_alpha   90.00
_cell.angle_beta   90.00
_cell.angle_gamma   90.00
#
_symmetry.space_group_name_H-M   'P 1'
#
loop_
_entity.id
_entity.type
_entity.pdbx_description
1 polymer ?
#
loop_
_entity_poly.entity_id
_entity_poly.type
_entity_poly.pdbx_seq_one_letter_code
_entity_poly.pdbx_strand_id
1 'polypeptide(L)'
;MATLAHSTTDYTTTPATNWLTAYNNYVAKAEFNRIGWAATAVAIQGCILSPTLLLVMAYHGGGDWQFLASMMGFLLVLVPILSALPVKYIFPTFAASLVLHLLIILIDLL
;
A
#
# COMPACT_ATOMS: atom_id res chain seq x y z
N MET A 1 28.90 -28.14 52.95
CA MET A 1 28.20 -26.87 52.64
C MET A 1 29.00 -26.17 51.56
N ALA A 2 28.48 -25.75 50.40
CA ALA A 2 27.13 -25.77 49.86
C ALA A 2 27.26 -25.90 48.33
N THR A 3 26.49 -26.81 47.72
CA THR A 3 26.42 -26.95 46.27
C THR A 3 25.48 -25.85 45.76
N LEU A 4 26.01 -24.91 44.99
CA LEU A 4 25.22 -23.85 44.33
C LEU A 4 24.40 -24.49 43.21
N ALA A 5 23.13 -24.77 43.49
CA ALA A 5 22.16 -25.14 42.47
C ALA A 5 21.82 -23.88 41.64
N HIS A 6 22.43 -23.76 40.47
CA HIS A 6 22.07 -22.76 39.48
C HIS A 6 20.76 -23.21 38.80
N SER A 7 19.64 -22.62 39.23
CA SER A 7 18.34 -22.82 38.59
C SER A 7 18.33 -22.06 37.26
N THR A 8 18.58 -22.75 36.15
CA THR A 8 18.27 -22.23 34.81
C THR A 8 16.76 -22.15 34.68
N THR A 9 16.22 -20.95 34.81
CA THR A 9 14.85 -20.65 34.38
C THR A 9 14.82 -20.85 32.87
N ASP A 10 14.26 -21.96 32.40
CA ASP A 10 13.90 -22.14 31.00
C ASP A 10 12.86 -21.07 30.66
N TYR A 11 13.33 -19.97 30.08
CA TYR A 11 12.44 -19.04 29.40
C TYR A 11 11.91 -19.77 28.17
N THR A 12 10.77 -20.44 28.31
CA THR A 12 9.89 -20.67 27.17
C THR A 12 9.46 -19.30 26.67
N THR A 13 10.29 -18.68 25.83
CA THR A 13 9.85 -17.63 24.93
C THR A 13 8.86 -18.30 24.00
N THR A 14 7.59 -18.35 24.40
CA THR A 14 6.49 -18.39 23.45
C THR A 14 6.89 -17.37 22.38
N PRO A 15 7.12 -17.77 21.12
CA PRO A 15 7.41 -16.79 20.09
C PRO A 15 6.13 -15.99 19.98
N ALA A 16 6.07 -14.86 20.70
CA ALA A 16 5.08 -13.85 20.47
C ALA A 16 5.20 -13.59 18.98
N THR A 17 4.18 -14.00 18.24
CA THR A 17 4.04 -13.83 16.80
C THR A 17 4.05 -12.34 16.57
N ASN A 18 5.26 -11.79 16.54
CA ASN A 18 5.50 -10.37 16.43
C ASN A 18 4.99 -10.01 15.05
N TRP A 19 3.86 -9.30 15.00
CA TRP A 19 3.27 -8.77 13.77
C TRP A 19 4.33 -8.11 12.89
N LEU A 20 5.29 -7.43 13.52
CA LEU A 20 6.42 -6.79 12.85
C LEU A 20 7.34 -7.81 12.15
N THR A 21 7.60 -8.97 12.77
CA THR A 21 8.41 -10.06 12.19
C THR A 21 7.67 -10.77 11.05
N ALA A 22 6.35 -10.95 11.17
CA ALA A 22 5.50 -11.48 10.11
C ALA A 22 5.42 -10.51 8.90
N TYR A 23 5.27 -9.20 9.16
CA TYR A 23 5.27 -8.16 8.15
C TYR A 23 6.61 -8.08 7.41
N ASN A 24 7.73 -8.08 8.13
CA ASN A 24 9.05 -8.06 7.49
C ASN A 24 9.31 -9.30 6.62
N ASN A 25 8.86 -10.49 7.07
CA ASN A 25 8.92 -11.70 6.23
C ASN A 25 8.02 -11.59 4.98
N TYR A 26 6.85 -10.97 5.10
CA TYR A 26 5.96 -10.76 3.96
C TYR A 26 6.56 -9.78 2.95
N VAL A 27 7.16 -8.68 3.43
CA VAL A 27 7.86 -7.70 2.58
C VAL A 27 9.06 -8.34 1.89
N ALA A 28 9.85 -9.14 2.60
CA ALA A 28 11.00 -9.85 2.03
C ALA A 28 10.60 -10.85 0.93
N LYS A 29 9.47 -11.56 1.09
CA LYS A 29 8.92 -12.42 0.02
C LYS A 29 8.31 -11.62 -1.13
N ALA A 30 7.65 -10.49 -0.83
CA ALA A 30 7.04 -9.63 -1.84
C ALA A 30 8.06 -8.87 -2.69
N GLU A 31 9.29 -8.68 -2.19
CA GLU A 31 10.38 -8.03 -2.94
C GLU A 31 10.77 -8.78 -4.22
N PHE A 32 10.73 -10.12 -4.21
CA PHE A 32 10.96 -10.94 -5.41
C PHE A 32 9.97 -10.65 -6.53
N ASN A 33 8.73 -10.28 -6.18
CA ASN A 33 7.70 -9.89 -7.14
C ASN A 33 7.45 -8.37 -7.16
N ARG A 34 8.47 -7.56 -6.84
CA ARG A 34 8.34 -6.09 -6.80
C ARG A 34 7.79 -5.52 -8.11
N ILE A 35 8.30 -6.02 -9.25
CA ILE A 35 7.85 -5.58 -10.58
C ILE A 35 6.41 -6.00 -10.84
N GLY A 36 5.99 -7.21 -10.45
CA GLY A 36 4.61 -7.67 -10.60
C GLY A 36 3.62 -6.85 -9.75
N TRP A 37 4.00 -6.52 -8.52
CA TRP A 37 3.20 -5.64 -7.65
C TRP A 37 3.13 -4.21 -8.16
N ALA A 38 4.24 -3.66 -8.67
CA ALA A 38 4.24 -2.34 -9.29
C ALA A 38 3.38 -2.31 -10.56
N ALA A 39 3.52 -3.31 -11.44
CA ALA A 39 2.77 -3.40 -12.68
C ALA A 39 1.26 -3.54 -12.43
N THR A 40 0.86 -4.36 -11.47
CA THR A 40 -0.55 -4.51 -11.08
C THR A 40 -1.12 -3.22 -10.47
N ALA A 41 -0.36 -2.54 -9.60
CA ALA A 41 -0.77 -1.25 -9.06
C ALA A 41 -0.99 -0.19 -10.15
N VAL A 42 -0.05 -0.06 -11.09
CA VAL A 42 -0.19 0.88 -12.23
C VAL A 42 -1.35 0.49 -13.13
N ALA A 43 -1.52 -0.80 -13.44
CA ALA A 43 -2.61 -1.27 -14.30
C ALA A 43 -3.98 -0.97 -13.68
N ILE A 44 -4.16 -1.27 -12.39
CA ILE A 44 -5.43 -0.98 -11.71
C ILE A 44 -5.67 0.53 -11.67
N GLN A 45 -4.66 1.32 -11.31
CA GLN A 45 -4.84 2.75 -11.15
C GLN A 45 -5.03 3.48 -12.49
N GLY A 46 -4.13 3.26 -13.45
CA GLY A 46 -4.14 3.94 -14.74
C GLY A 46 -5.22 3.43 -15.68
N CYS A 47 -5.55 2.14 -15.62
CA CYS A 47 -6.46 1.51 -16.59
C CYS A 47 -7.88 1.27 -16.03
N ILE A 48 -8.09 1.29 -14.72
CA ILE A 48 -9.42 1.11 -14.13
C ILE A 48 -9.86 2.39 -13.44
N LEU A 49 -9.10 2.89 -12.47
CA LEU A 49 -9.53 4.07 -11.70
C LEU A 49 -9.58 5.35 -12.54
N SER A 50 -8.54 5.66 -13.31
CA SER A 50 -8.51 6.87 -14.14
C SER A 50 -9.66 6.95 -15.16
N PRO A 51 -9.93 5.93 -16.00
CA PRO A 51 -11.07 6.00 -16.91
C PRO A 51 -12.42 5.99 -16.18
N THR A 52 -12.53 5.32 -15.04
CA THR A 52 -13.77 5.36 -14.24
C THR A 52 -14.04 6.77 -13.73
N LEU A 53 -13.03 7.45 -13.19
CA LEU A 53 -13.14 8.83 -12.73
C LEU A 53 -13.53 9.77 -13.87
N LEU A 54 -12.84 9.69 -15.01
CA LEU A 54 -13.14 10.53 -16.17
C LEU A 54 -14.58 10.31 -16.67
N LEU A 55 -15.06 9.07 -16.64
CA LEU A 55 -16.41 8.72 -17.02
C LEU A 55 -17.42 9.30 -16.02
N VAL A 56 -17.18 9.15 -14.72
CA VAL A 56 -18.03 9.75 -13.68
C VAL A 56 -18.11 11.27 -13.82
N MET A 57 -16.98 11.95 -14.00
CA MET A 57 -16.93 13.39 -14.24
C MET A 57 -17.68 13.82 -15.50
N ALA A 58 -17.60 13.03 -16.58
CA ALA A 58 -18.30 13.33 -17.83
C ALA A 58 -19.82 13.24 -17.69
N TYR A 59 -20.33 12.35 -16.83
CA TYR A 59 -21.76 12.16 -16.62
C TYR A 59 -22.36 13.03 -15.49
N HIS A 60 -21.63 13.27 -14.40
CA HIS A 60 -22.14 13.97 -13.22
C HIS A 60 -21.65 15.42 -13.11
N GLY A 61 -20.66 15.80 -13.92
CA GLY A 61 -20.07 17.14 -13.91
C GLY A 61 -19.02 17.27 -12.80
N GLY A 62 -17.77 16.95 -13.14
CA GLY A 62 -16.63 17.11 -12.24
C GLY A 62 -16.01 18.50 -12.29
N GLY A 63 -15.54 19.00 -11.15
CA GLY A 63 -14.76 20.24 -11.03
C GLY A 63 -13.27 20.03 -11.33
N ASP A 64 -12.61 21.06 -11.85
CA ASP A 64 -11.18 21.02 -12.22
C ASP A 64 -10.26 20.59 -11.05
N TRP A 65 -10.66 20.90 -9.81
CA TRP A 65 -9.91 20.55 -8.61
C TRP A 65 -9.83 19.03 -8.36
N GLN A 66 -10.87 18.28 -8.74
CA GLN A 66 -10.93 16.83 -8.58
C GLN A 66 -10.02 16.14 -9.61
N PHE A 67 -9.96 16.67 -10.82
CA PHE A 67 -9.03 16.20 -11.85
C PHE A 67 -7.58 16.44 -11.41
N LEU A 68 -7.29 17.63 -10.86
CA LEU A 68 -5.98 17.94 -10.30
C LEU A 68 -5.59 17.00 -9.16
N ALA A 69 -6.51 16.76 -8.21
CA ALA A 69 -6.28 15.89 -7.07
C ALA A 69 -6.05 14.42 -7.50
N SER A 70 -6.82 13.92 -8.46
CA SER A 70 -6.61 12.59 -9.05
C SER A 70 -5.24 12.48 -9.72
N MET A 71 -4.84 13.50 -10.48
CA MET A 71 -3.57 13.47 -11.20
C MET A 71 -2.36 13.56 -10.26
N MET A 72 -2.49 14.30 -9.15
CA MET A 72 -1.53 14.24 -8.04
C MET A 72 -1.48 12.85 -7.40
N GLY A 73 -2.62 12.21 -7.16
CA GLY A 73 -2.69 10.83 -6.66
C GLY A 73 -2.07 9.81 -7.61
N PHE A 74 -2.13 10.04 -8.92
CA PHE A 74 -1.45 9.24 -9.93
C PHE A 74 0.08 9.37 -9.85
N LEU A 75 0.58 10.59 -9.79
CA LEU A 75 2.01 10.86 -9.58
C LEU A 75 2.52 10.25 -8.28
N LEU A 76 1.73 10.31 -7.21
CA LEU A 76 2.07 9.76 -5.90
C LEU A 76 2.40 8.26 -5.98
N VAL A 77 1.73 7.50 -6.86
CA VAL A 77 2.00 6.07 -7.05
C VAL A 77 3.08 5.80 -8.09
N LEU A 78 3.17 6.61 -9.14
CA LEU A 78 4.23 6.48 -10.14
C LEU A 78 5.62 6.77 -9.58
N VAL A 79 5.77 7.75 -8.69
CA VAL A 79 7.07 8.15 -8.12
C VAL A 79 7.78 6.97 -7.41
N PRO A 80 7.13 6.24 -6.47
CA PRO A 80 7.75 5.07 -5.85
C PRO A 80 8.13 3.96 -6.83
N ILE A 81 7.34 3.80 -7.89
CA ILE A 81 7.51 2.75 -8.89
C ILE A 81 8.71 3.05 -9.79
N LEU A 82 8.81 4.29 -10.29
CA LEU A 82 9.95 4.75 -11.09
C LEU A 82 11.23 4.87 -10.27
N SER A 83 11.12 5.26 -9.00
CA SER A 83 12.26 5.31 -8.08
C SER A 83 12.66 3.93 -7.53
N ALA A 84 12.04 2.85 -8.01
CA ALA A 84 12.32 1.47 -7.61
C ALA A 84 12.36 1.25 -6.08
N LEU A 85 11.51 1.97 -5.34
CA LEU A 85 11.43 1.85 -3.88
C LEU A 85 10.94 0.45 -3.45
N PRO A 86 11.33 -0.03 -2.26
CA PRO A 86 10.90 -1.32 -1.76
C PRO A 86 9.37 -1.37 -1.59
N VAL A 87 8.79 -2.57 -1.75
CA VAL A 87 7.32 -2.81 -1.76
C VAL A 87 6.62 -2.26 -0.52
N LYS A 88 7.34 -2.13 0.61
CA LYS A 88 6.84 -1.50 1.84
C LYS A 88 6.29 -0.08 1.62
N TYR A 89 6.81 0.66 0.62
CA TYR A 89 6.30 1.97 0.27
C TYR A 89 5.28 1.92 -0.87
N ILE A 90 5.42 1.00 -1.83
CA ILE A 90 4.49 0.90 -2.97
C ILE A 90 3.06 0.64 -2.48
N PHE A 91 2.88 -0.31 -1.55
CA PHE A 91 1.56 -0.72 -1.06
C PHE A 91 0.77 0.39 -0.34
N PRO A 92 1.32 1.09 0.68
CA PRO A 92 0.59 2.16 1.35
C PRO A 92 0.32 3.34 0.42
N THR A 93 1.24 3.61 -0.51
CA THR A 93 1.11 4.72 -1.46
C THR A 93 -0.01 4.45 -2.48
N PHE A 94 -0.08 3.21 -2.99
CA PHE A 94 -1.18 2.76 -3.82
C PHE A 94 -2.52 2.79 -3.07
N ALA A 95 -2.56 2.29 -1.83
CA ALA A 95 -3.77 2.30 -1.02
C ALA A 95 -4.29 3.73 -0.77
N ALA A 96 -3.40 4.67 -0.42
CA ALA A 96 -3.75 6.06 -0.23
C ALA A 96 -4.34 6.69 -1.51
N SER A 97 -3.73 6.41 -2.67
CA SER A 97 -4.23 6.92 -3.95
C SER A 97 -5.57 6.31 -4.36
N LEU A 98 -5.77 5.01 -4.10
CA LEU A 98 -7.02 4.31 -4.35
C LEU A 98 -8.15 4.90 -3.50
N VAL A 99 -7.90 5.13 -2.22
CA VAL A 99 -8.88 5.77 -1.31
C VAL A 99 -9.23 7.18 -1.79
N LEU A 100 -8.23 7.97 -2.20
CA LEU A 100 -8.45 9.33 -2.71
C LEU A 100 -9.36 9.31 -3.96
N HIS A 101 -9.05 8.46 -4.94
CA HIS A 101 -9.87 8.33 -6.14
C HIS A 101 -11.29 7.84 -5.83
N LEU A 102 -11.44 6.87 -4.93
CA LEU A 102 -12.77 6.40 -4.50
C LEU A 102 -13.58 7.51 -3.82
N LEU A 103 -12.96 8.34 -2.98
CA LEU A 103 -13.64 9.46 -2.34
C LEU A 103 -14.12 10.50 -3.35
N ILE A 104 -13.29 10.83 -4.35
CA ILE A 104 -13.69 11.78 -5.40
C ILE A 104 -14.87 11.20 -6.20
N ILE A 105 -14.78 9.94 -6.63
CA ILE A 105 -15.87 9.28 -7.35
C ILE A 105 -17.16 9.28 -6.53
N LEU A 106 -17.08 9.05 -5.23
CA LEU A 106 -18.24 9.04 -4.34
C LEU A 106 -18.84 10.45 -4.17
N ILE A 107 -18.00 11.49 -4.11
CA ILE A 107 -18.45 12.89 -4.06
C ILE A 107 -19.16 13.28 -5.36
N ASP A 108 -18.64 12.87 -6.51
CA ASP A 108 -19.29 13.17 -7.81
C ASP A 108 -20.61 12.40 -8.01
N LEU A 109 -20.79 11.26 -7.34
CA LEU A 109 -22.01 10.46 -7.43
C LEU A 109 -23.13 10.93 -6.48
N LEU A 110 -22.81 11.66 -5.41
CA LEU A 110 -23.75 12.08 -4.36
C LEU A 110 -24.36 13.45 -4.64
#